data_AF-A0A7V2Y003-F1
#
_entry.id   AF-A0A7V2Y003-F1
#
_cell.length_a   1.000
_cell.length_b   1.000
_cell.length_c   1.000
_cell.angle_alpha   90.00
_cell.angle_beta   90.00
_cell.angle_gamma   90.00
#
_symmetry.space_group_name_H-M   'P 1'
#
loop_
_entity.id
_entity.type
_entity.pdbx_description
1 polymer ?
#
loop_
_entity_poly.entity_id
_entity_poly.type
_entity_poly.pdbx_seq_one_letter_code
_entity_poly.pdbx_strand_id
1 'polypeptide(L)'
;MGRGPRVLQIFKYYHPHVGGVEKVAQDIAEGLEGRISSAVLTSHESLWTKREVVNGIPVTRAGRVTTKFSVPVAPRFPQLMRQMAREADILHFHLPYPWADFSYLLARPPGRVVAWWHSEIVKPRQLLTLYRPLLRRFLKRADRIIVAAPQLVENSTFLGRFKEKCRVIPIGIDTDRF
;
A
#
# COMPACT_ATOMS: atom_id res chain seq x y z
N MET A 1 29.27 -3.10 4.12
CA MET A 1 27.86 -3.56 4.31
C MET A 1 27.06 -3.12 3.10
N GLY A 2 26.30 -4.01 2.47
CA GLY A 2 25.48 -3.66 1.30
C GLY A 2 24.39 -2.64 1.67
N ARG A 3 23.98 -1.82 0.70
CA ARG A 3 22.85 -0.90 0.88
C ARG A 3 21.58 -1.68 1.22
N GLY A 4 20.82 -1.23 2.22
CA GLY A 4 19.49 -1.79 2.53
C GLY A 4 18.50 -1.65 1.35
N PRO A 5 17.41 -2.43 1.33
CA PRO A 5 16.48 -2.42 0.20
C PRO A 5 15.77 -1.07 0.05
N ARG A 6 15.48 -0.70 -1.19
CA ARG A 6 14.67 0.47 -1.53
C ARG A 6 13.21 0.05 -1.64
N VAL A 7 12.35 0.68 -0.86
CA VAL A 7 10.95 0.30 -0.72
C VAL A 7 10.06 1.46 -1.15
N LEU A 8 9.24 1.23 -2.18
CA LEU A 8 8.16 2.14 -2.55
C LEU A 8 6.91 1.75 -1.75
N GLN A 9 6.60 2.54 -0.74
CA GLN A 9 5.38 2.40 0.05
C GLN A 9 4.21 3.00 -0.73
N ILE A 10 3.15 2.22 -0.92
CA ILE A 10 1.99 2.60 -1.73
C ILE A 10 0.76 2.70 -0.82
N PHE A 11 0.32 3.93 -0.60
CA PHE A 11 -0.76 4.27 0.32
C PHE A 11 -1.97 4.87 -0.41
N LYS A 12 -3.11 4.78 0.27
CA LYS A 12 -4.29 5.58 -0.09
C LYS A 12 -4.10 7.05 0.31
N TYR A 13 -3.74 7.26 1.57
CA TYR A 13 -3.44 8.54 2.18
C TYR A 13 -2.18 8.43 3.03
N TYR A 14 -1.50 9.55 3.18
CA TYR A 14 -0.32 9.73 4.03
C TYR A 14 -0.52 10.98 4.88
N HIS A 15 0.40 11.28 5.81
CA HIS A 15 0.42 12.52 6.58
C HIS A 15 0.06 13.75 5.72
N PRO A 16 -0.77 14.71 6.17
CA PRO A 16 -1.32 14.86 7.52
C PRO A 16 -2.60 14.05 7.79
N HIS A 17 -3.03 13.17 6.87
CA HIS A 17 -4.16 12.29 7.18
C HIS A 17 -3.78 11.31 8.30
N VAL A 18 -4.61 11.27 9.33
CA VAL A 18 -4.43 10.38 10.48
C VAL A 18 -5.60 9.40 10.55
N GLY A 19 -5.26 8.12 10.60
CA GLY A 19 -6.16 6.98 10.77
C GLY A 19 -5.35 5.77 11.24
N GLY A 20 -6.00 4.71 11.69
CA GLY A 20 -5.28 3.54 12.23
C GLY A 20 -4.36 2.89 11.20
N VAL A 21 -4.88 2.65 9.99
CA VAL A 21 -4.10 2.06 8.88
C VAL A 21 -3.03 3.04 8.39
N GLU A 22 -3.40 4.32 8.23
CA GLU A 22 -2.50 5.38 7.80
C GLU A 22 -1.32 5.56 8.76
N LYS A 23 -1.55 5.45 10.07
CA LYS A 23 -0.51 5.56 11.09
C LYS A 23 0.46 4.38 11.04
N VAL A 24 -0.03 3.13 10.98
CA VAL A 24 0.85 1.96 10.85
C VAL A 24 1.70 2.05 9.57
N ALA A 25 1.07 2.42 8.46
CA ALA A 25 1.74 2.71 7.19
C ALA A 25 2.86 3.75 7.34
N GLN A 26 2.58 4.85 8.03
CA GLN A 26 3.53 5.92 8.30
C GLN A 26 4.69 5.43 9.17
N ASP A 27 4.40 4.72 10.26
CA ASP A 27 5.40 4.19 11.19
C ASP A 27 6.36 3.21 10.49
N ILE A 28 5.87 2.43 9.53
CA ILE A 28 6.73 1.56 8.71
C ILE A 28 7.60 2.37 7.75
N ALA A 29 7.04 3.41 7.13
CA ALA A 29 7.78 4.24 6.18
C ALA A 29 8.92 5.01 6.84
N GLU A 30 8.67 5.52 8.05
CA GLU A 30 9.55 6.42 8.81
C GLU A 30 10.43 5.67 9.82
N GLY A 31 9.91 4.66 10.52
CA GLY A 31 10.58 3.98 11.65
C GLY A 31 11.61 2.91 11.28
N LEU A 32 11.88 2.70 9.99
CA LEU A 32 12.87 1.73 9.50
C LEU A 32 14.11 2.40 8.87
N GLU A 33 14.35 3.66 9.23
CA GLU A 33 15.54 4.42 8.82
C GLU A 33 16.84 3.64 9.12
N GLY A 34 17.80 3.72 8.21
CA GLY A 34 19.07 2.99 8.30
C GLY A 34 18.97 1.49 7.96
N ARG A 35 17.77 0.89 7.97
CA ARG A 35 17.54 -0.51 7.55
C ARG A 35 17.00 -0.59 6.13
N ILE A 36 16.10 0.33 5.76
CA ILE A 36 15.55 0.46 4.41
C ILE A 36 15.60 1.91 3.94
N SER A 37 15.45 2.12 2.63
CA SER A 37 15.23 3.44 2.05
C SER A 37 13.80 3.51 1.53
N SER A 38 12.96 4.31 2.17
CA SER A 38 11.54 4.44 1.83
C SER A 38 11.30 5.62 0.87
N ALA A 39 10.37 5.42 -0.06
CA ALA A 39 9.69 6.49 -0.79
C ALA A 39 8.19 6.21 -0.80
N VAL A 40 7.36 7.25 -0.91
CA VAL A 40 5.90 7.12 -0.79
C VAL A 40 5.20 7.55 -2.07
N LEU A 41 4.28 6.72 -2.54
CA LEU A 41 3.27 7.10 -3.52
C LEU A 41 1.88 7.04 -2.89
N THR A 42 1.19 8.18 -2.87
CA THR A 42 -0.15 8.32 -2.27
C THR A 42 -1.07 9.16 -3.16
N SER A 43 -2.37 9.21 -2.86
CA SER A 43 -3.29 10.17 -3.51
C SER A 43 -3.18 11.56 -2.89
N HIS A 44 -3.39 12.60 -3.71
CA HIS A 44 -3.44 14.00 -3.30
C HIS A 44 -4.88 14.49 -3.21
N GLU A 45 -5.15 15.48 -2.36
CA GLU A 45 -6.45 16.14 -2.27
C GLU A 45 -6.63 17.30 -3.27
N SER A 46 -5.97 17.21 -4.42
CA SER A 46 -6.01 18.21 -5.49
C SER A 46 -5.84 17.53 -6.84
N LEU A 47 -6.17 18.23 -7.94
CA LEU A 47 -5.94 17.78 -9.31
C LEU A 47 -4.45 17.67 -9.67
N TRP A 48 -3.59 18.39 -8.94
CA TRP A 48 -2.17 18.47 -9.25
C TRP A 48 -1.37 17.40 -8.52
N THR A 49 -0.33 16.88 -9.18
CA THR A 49 0.63 15.99 -8.51
C THR A 49 1.61 16.83 -7.72
N LYS A 50 1.82 16.52 -6.45
CA LYS A 50 2.77 17.20 -5.56
C LYS A 50 3.92 16.26 -5.23
N ARG A 51 5.16 16.77 -5.22
CA ARG A 51 6.32 16.09 -4.66
C ARG A 51 6.85 16.91 -3.50
N GLU A 52 7.15 16.26 -2.39
CA GLU A 52 7.66 16.90 -1.18
C GLU A 52 8.41 15.88 -0.33
N VAL A 53 9.05 16.35 0.74
CA VAL A 53 9.63 15.49 1.77
C VAL A 53 8.83 15.69 3.05
N VAL A 54 8.39 14.59 3.66
CA VAL A 54 7.65 14.59 4.93
C VAL A 54 8.39 13.68 5.90
N ASN A 55 8.80 14.21 7.05
CA ASN A 55 9.55 13.47 8.07
C ASN A 55 10.77 12.72 7.49
N GLY A 56 11.53 13.37 6.61
CA GLY A 56 12.69 12.77 5.93
C GLY A 56 12.36 11.82 4.77
N ILE A 57 11.08 11.51 4.53
CA ILE A 57 10.66 10.57 3.47
C ILE A 57 10.23 11.32 2.20
N PRO A 58 10.78 10.98 1.01
CA PRO A 58 10.29 11.48 -0.26
C PRO A 58 8.85 11.01 -0.54
N VAL A 59 7.93 11.94 -0.73
CA VAL A 59 6.51 11.69 -0.98
C VAL A 59 6.10 12.25 -2.34
N THR A 60 5.52 11.39 -3.18
CA THR A 60 4.78 11.79 -4.39
C THR A 60 3.29 11.59 -4.14
N ARG A 61 2.52 12.68 -4.16
CA ARG A 61 1.06 12.67 -4.09
C ARG A 61 0.49 12.82 -5.48
N ALA A 62 -0.11 11.76 -6.00
CA ALA A 62 -0.76 11.76 -7.30
C ALA A 62 -2.07 12.56 -7.26
N GLY A 63 -2.21 13.53 -8.17
CA GLY A 63 -3.43 14.34 -8.29
C GLY A 63 -4.68 13.48 -8.50
N ARG A 64 -5.72 13.70 -7.69
CA ARG A 64 -7.02 12.99 -7.77
C ARG A 64 -8.04 13.83 -8.52
N VAL A 65 -8.79 13.21 -9.43
CA VAL A 65 -9.90 13.87 -10.15
C VAL A 65 -11.24 13.70 -9.43
N THR A 66 -11.37 12.63 -8.64
CA THR A 66 -12.58 12.37 -7.84
C THR A 66 -12.28 11.39 -6.72
N THR A 67 -13.18 11.28 -5.75
CA THR A 67 -13.20 10.21 -4.75
C THR A 67 -14.56 9.54 -4.82
N LYS A 68 -14.60 8.24 -5.15
CA LYS A 68 -15.85 7.47 -5.27
C LYS A 68 -15.81 6.27 -4.33
N PHE A 69 -16.85 6.08 -3.52
CA PHE A 69 -16.90 5.03 -2.49
C PHE A 69 -15.66 5.01 -1.59
N SER A 70 -15.20 6.19 -1.19
CA SER A 70 -13.98 6.39 -0.39
C SER A 70 -12.70 5.91 -1.08
N VAL A 71 -12.69 5.76 -2.40
CA VAL A 71 -11.50 5.43 -3.21
C VAL A 71 -11.10 6.66 -4.02
N PRO A 72 -9.98 7.32 -3.71
CA PRO A 72 -9.47 8.43 -4.51
C PRO A 72 -8.96 7.90 -5.86
N VAL A 73 -9.45 8.52 -6.93
CA VAL A 73 -9.15 8.18 -8.32
C VAL A 73 -8.13 9.18 -8.84
N ALA A 74 -6.89 8.72 -8.99
CA ALA A 74 -5.77 9.52 -9.47
C ALA A 74 -5.28 8.95 -10.83
N PRO A 75 -5.63 9.57 -11.97
CA PRO A 75 -5.36 8.99 -13.30
C PRO A 75 -3.87 8.78 -13.59
N ARG A 76 -3.00 9.62 -13.01
CA ARG A 76 -1.54 9.50 -13.17
C ARG A 76 -0.90 8.48 -12.24
N PHE A 77 -1.65 7.91 -11.29
CA PHE A 77 -1.13 6.94 -10.31
C PHE A 77 -0.43 5.73 -10.94
N PRO A 78 -0.97 5.07 -12.00
CA PRO A 78 -0.28 3.95 -12.66
C PRO A 78 1.06 4.37 -13.29
N GLN A 79 1.10 5.54 -13.95
CA GLN A 79 2.32 6.06 -14.56
C GLN A 79 3.37 6.40 -13.49
N LEU A 80 2.97 7.11 -12.43
CA LEU A 80 3.84 7.48 -11.33
C LEU A 80 4.38 6.24 -10.61
N MET A 81 3.53 5.25 -10.36
CA MET A 81 3.94 3.97 -9.79
C MET A 81 5.01 3.30 -10.64
N ARG A 82 4.82 3.21 -11.96
CA ARG A 82 5.82 2.61 -12.86
C ARG A 82 7.12 3.38 -12.92
N GLN A 83 7.06 4.71 -12.88
CA GLN A 83 8.26 5.54 -12.87
C GLN A 83 9.06 5.31 -11.57
N MET A 84 8.40 5.44 -10.42
CA MET A 84 9.05 5.32 -9.11
C MET A 84 9.53 3.90 -8.83
N ALA A 85 8.82 2.88 -9.32
CA ALA A 85 9.22 1.48 -9.19
C ALA A 85 10.56 1.13 -9.84
N ARG A 86 11.07 1.94 -10.79
CA ARG A 86 12.41 1.73 -11.37
C ARG A 86 13.54 1.97 -10.36
N GLU A 87 13.25 2.73 -9.31
CA GLU A 87 14.19 3.06 -8.26
C GLU A 87 13.94 2.24 -6.97
N ALA A 88 12.98 1.30 -7.01
CA ALA A 88 12.60 0.47 -5.89
C ALA A 88 12.90 -1.00 -6.16
N ASP A 89 13.33 -1.71 -5.12
CA ASP A 89 13.51 -3.16 -5.16
C ASP A 89 12.20 -3.86 -4.75
N ILE A 90 11.43 -3.22 -3.87
CA ILE A 90 10.16 -3.69 -3.32
C ILE A 90 9.08 -2.62 -3.49
N LEU A 91 7.91 -3.03 -3.96
CA LEU A 91 6.66 -2.26 -3.91
C LEU A 91 5.81 -2.82 -2.77
N HIS A 92 5.59 -2.00 -1.77
CA HIS A 92 4.87 -2.39 -0.56
C HIS A 92 3.48 -1.74 -0.54
N PHE A 93 2.46 -2.54 -0.81
CA PHE A 93 1.08 -2.10 -0.89
C PHE A 93 0.39 -2.23 0.46
N HIS A 94 -0.23 -1.16 0.92
CA HIS A 94 -1.04 -1.16 2.14
C HIS A 94 -2.51 -1.27 1.78
N LEU A 95 -3.06 -2.48 1.93
CA LEU A 95 -4.43 -2.80 1.55
C LEU A 95 -5.42 -2.52 2.69
N PRO A 96 -6.67 -2.16 2.34
CA PRO A 96 -7.20 -2.09 0.98
C PRO A 96 -7.10 -0.70 0.31
N TYR A 97 -6.57 -0.66 -0.92
CA TYR A 97 -6.70 0.50 -1.80
C TYR A 97 -6.93 0.06 -3.26
N PRO A 98 -8.20 -0.15 -3.69
CA PRO A 98 -8.52 -0.72 -5.00
C PRO A 98 -7.88 -0.01 -6.21
N TRP A 99 -7.68 1.30 -6.12
CA TRP A 99 -7.06 2.07 -7.20
C TRP A 99 -5.57 1.75 -7.34
N ALA A 100 -4.86 1.45 -6.25
CA ALA A 100 -3.47 1.00 -6.31
C ALA A 100 -3.37 -0.40 -6.93
N ASP A 101 -4.25 -1.33 -6.54
CA ASP A 101 -4.31 -2.68 -7.13
C ASP A 101 -4.56 -2.63 -8.64
N PHE A 102 -5.52 -1.80 -9.06
CA PHE A 102 -5.79 -1.53 -10.46
C PHE A 102 -4.58 -0.93 -11.17
N SER A 103 -3.98 0.10 -10.57
CA SER A 103 -2.80 0.79 -11.12
C SER A 103 -1.64 -0.16 -11.34
N TYR A 104 -1.40 -1.10 -10.42
CA TYR A 104 -0.38 -2.12 -10.55
C TYR A 104 -0.65 -3.05 -11.73
N LEU A 105 -1.87 -3.57 -11.85
CA LEU A 105 -2.21 -4.49 -12.94
C LEU A 105 -2.19 -3.82 -14.32
N LEU A 106 -2.50 -2.53 -14.38
CA LEU A 106 -2.43 -1.71 -15.59
C LEU A 106 -0.99 -1.39 -15.98
N ALA A 107 -0.19 -0.90 -15.04
CA ALA A 107 1.15 -0.39 -15.32
C ALA A 107 2.24 -1.47 -15.35
N ARG A 108 2.03 -2.59 -14.64
CA ARG A 108 2.97 -3.71 -14.48
C ARG A 108 4.40 -3.24 -14.18
N PRO A 109 4.58 -2.47 -13.09
CA PRO A 109 5.91 -1.98 -12.71
C PRO A 109 6.87 -3.15 -12.39
N PRO A 110 8.19 -2.93 -12.52
CA PRO A 110 9.18 -3.88 -12.02
C PRO A 110 9.20 -3.90 -10.47
N GLY A 111 9.92 -4.86 -9.90
CA GLY A 111 10.12 -4.99 -8.45
C GLY A 111 9.30 -6.11 -7.82
N ARG A 112 9.70 -6.51 -6.60
CA ARG A 112 8.97 -7.50 -5.79
C ARG A 112 7.75 -6.86 -5.16
N VAL A 113 6.64 -7.57 -5.09
CA VAL A 113 5.38 -7.05 -4.53
C VAL A 113 5.14 -7.67 -3.16
N VAL A 114 5.09 -6.80 -2.16
CA VAL A 114 4.65 -7.15 -0.81
C VAL A 114 3.32 -6.45 -0.55
N ALA A 115 2.35 -7.19 -0.01
CA ALA A 115 1.01 -6.68 0.25
C ALA A 115 0.71 -6.78 1.75
N TRP A 116 0.60 -5.66 2.46
CA TRP A 116 0.14 -5.65 3.85
C TRP A 116 -1.39 -5.55 3.89
N TRP A 117 -2.02 -6.61 4.40
CA TRP A 117 -3.45 -6.67 4.63
C TRP A 117 -3.78 -6.11 6.02
N HIS A 118 -4.13 -4.83 6.08
CA HIS A 118 -4.37 -4.15 7.37
C HIS A 118 -5.72 -4.47 7.99
N SER A 119 -6.74 -4.64 7.16
CA SER A 119 -8.10 -4.88 7.64
C SER A 119 -8.95 -5.60 6.59
N GLU A 120 -9.98 -6.29 7.07
CA GLU A 120 -10.99 -6.88 6.19
C GLU A 120 -11.77 -5.80 5.45
N ILE A 121 -12.13 -6.12 4.20
CA ILE A 121 -12.81 -5.17 3.34
C ILE A 121 -14.30 -5.14 3.69
N VAL A 122 -14.69 -4.16 4.49
CA VAL A 122 -16.09 -3.89 4.80
C VAL A 122 -16.67 -2.96 3.74
N LYS A 123 -17.25 -3.54 2.67
CA LYS A 123 -17.94 -2.82 1.59
C LYS A 123 -19.29 -3.50 1.27
N PRO A 124 -20.28 -2.77 0.75
CA PRO A 124 -21.52 -3.36 0.23
C PRO A 124 -21.26 -4.51 -0.76
N ARG A 125 -22.08 -5.56 -0.73
CA ARG A 125 -21.88 -6.80 -1.51
C ARG A 125 -21.62 -6.54 -3.00
N GLN A 126 -22.33 -5.62 -3.62
CA GLN A 126 -22.18 -5.28 -5.04
C GLN A 126 -20.78 -4.73 -5.37
N LEU A 127 -20.27 -3.80 -4.56
CA LEU A 127 -18.91 -3.25 -4.72
C LEU A 127 -17.84 -4.30 -4.47
N LEU A 128 -18.06 -5.17 -3.49
CA LEU A 128 -17.17 -6.31 -3.26
C LEU A 128 -17.12 -7.21 -4.49
N THR A 129 -18.26 -7.60 -5.08
CA THR A 129 -18.32 -8.46 -6.27
C THR A 129 -17.50 -7.90 -7.43
N LEU A 130 -17.53 -6.59 -7.65
CA LEU A 130 -16.73 -5.93 -8.68
C LEU A 130 -15.23 -5.88 -8.33
N TYR A 131 -14.90 -5.66 -7.06
CA TYR A 131 -13.51 -5.57 -6.60
C TYR A 131 -12.83 -6.94 -6.46
N ARG A 132 -13.57 -8.00 -6.09
CA ARG A 132 -13.05 -9.37 -5.90
C ARG A 132 -12.15 -9.85 -7.04
N PRO A 133 -12.55 -9.79 -8.33
CA PRO A 133 -11.70 -10.28 -9.41
C PRO A 133 -10.43 -9.43 -9.59
N LEU A 134 -10.51 -8.12 -9.35
CA LEU A 134 -9.36 -7.23 -9.40
C LEU A 134 -8.35 -7.60 -8.30
N LEU A 135 -8.81 -7.62 -7.05
CA LEU A 135 -8.00 -7.95 -5.89
C LEU A 135 -7.37 -9.34 -6.01
N ARG A 136 -8.13 -10.36 -6.45
CA ARG A 136 -7.57 -11.70 -6.67
C ARG A 136 -6.45 -11.72 -7.71
N ARG A 137 -6.58 -10.96 -8.80
CA ARG A 137 -5.51 -10.84 -9.81
C ARG A 137 -4.28 -10.15 -9.24
N PHE A 138 -4.48 -9.12 -8.42
CA PHE A 138 -3.39 -8.44 -7.70
C PHE A 138 -2.69 -9.39 -6.70
N LEU A 139 -3.42 -10.05 -5.81
CA LEU A 139 -2.85 -10.99 -4.82
C LEU A 139 -2.14 -12.19 -5.45
N LYS A 140 -2.59 -12.63 -6.64
CA LYS A 140 -1.86 -13.65 -7.42
C LYS A 140 -0.45 -13.17 -7.80
N ARG A 141 -0.26 -11.87 -8.03
CA ARG A 141 1.02 -11.25 -8.38
C ARG A 141 1.88 -10.88 -7.17
N ALA A 142 1.30 -10.74 -5.98
CA ALA A 142 2.06 -10.51 -4.76
C ALA A 142 3.03 -11.68 -4.49
N ASP A 143 4.29 -11.38 -4.18
CA ASP A 143 5.30 -12.36 -3.75
C ASP A 143 5.03 -12.79 -2.30
N ARG A 144 4.65 -11.84 -1.43
CA ARG A 144 4.30 -12.06 -0.02
C ARG A 144 3.13 -11.19 0.40
N ILE A 145 2.36 -11.71 1.36
CA ILE A 145 1.24 -11.00 1.99
C ILE A 145 1.52 -10.93 3.48
N ILE A 146 1.51 -9.74 4.07
CA ILE A 146 1.67 -9.52 5.50
C ILE A 146 0.29 -9.38 6.13
N VAL A 147 0.10 -10.00 7.29
CA VAL A 147 -1.09 -9.85 8.15
C VAL A 147 -0.65 -9.59 9.58
N ALA A 148 -1.46 -8.84 10.34
CA ALA A 148 -1.15 -8.53 11.74
C ALA A 148 -1.34 -9.74 12.69
N ALA A 149 -2.25 -10.66 12.34
CA ALA A 149 -2.60 -11.79 13.18
C ALA A 149 -3.05 -13.00 12.34
N PRO A 150 -2.86 -14.25 12.81
CA PRO A 150 -3.27 -15.46 12.07
C PRO A 150 -4.75 -15.49 11.71
N GLN A 151 -5.61 -14.97 12.59
CA GLN A 151 -7.07 -14.96 12.44
C GLN A 151 -7.52 -14.16 11.21
N LEU A 152 -6.72 -13.18 10.76
CA LEU A 152 -7.00 -12.43 9.53
C LEU A 152 -6.86 -13.33 8.29
N VAL A 153 -6.05 -14.38 8.32
CA VAL A 153 -5.93 -15.33 7.21
C VAL A 153 -7.04 -16.36 7.27
N GLU A 154 -7.33 -16.86 8.47
CA GLU A 154 -8.32 -17.91 8.71
C GLU A 154 -9.75 -17.45 8.38
N ASN A 155 -10.10 -16.23 8.76
CA ASN A 155 -11.45 -15.69 8.60
C ASN A 155 -11.66 -14.92 7.29
N SER A 156 -10.61 -14.71 6.50
CA SER A 156 -10.72 -13.89 5.28
C SER A 156 -11.32 -14.66 4.12
N THR A 157 -12.37 -14.08 3.53
CA THR A 157 -12.94 -14.56 2.26
C THR A 157 -12.04 -14.31 1.04
N PHE A 158 -10.91 -13.61 1.24
CA PHE A 158 -9.96 -13.23 0.19
C PHE A 158 -8.63 -13.97 0.30
N LEU A 159 -8.06 -14.05 1.51
CA LEU A 159 -6.72 -14.59 1.72
C LEU A 159 -6.65 -16.12 1.73
N GLY A 160 -7.78 -16.82 1.89
CA GLY A 160 -7.80 -18.28 1.98
C GLY A 160 -7.16 -19.01 0.79
N ARG A 161 -7.09 -18.40 -0.40
CA ARG A 161 -6.43 -18.97 -1.59
C ARG A 161 -4.94 -18.62 -1.73
N PHE A 162 -4.43 -17.81 -0.81
CA PHE A 162 -3.07 -17.27 -0.82
C PHE A 162 -2.37 -17.49 0.54
N LYS A 163 -2.86 -18.45 1.34
CA LYS A 163 -2.35 -18.72 2.70
C LYS A 163 -0.84 -18.99 2.70
N GLU A 164 -0.35 -19.68 1.68
CA GLU A 164 1.07 -20.01 1.51
C GLU A 164 1.97 -18.77 1.39
N LYS A 165 1.42 -17.66 0.87
CA LYS A 165 2.12 -16.37 0.75
C LYS A 165 2.01 -15.51 2.00
N CYS A 166 1.10 -15.84 2.91
CA CYS A 166 0.83 -15.05 4.11
C CYS A 166 1.94 -15.21 5.15
N ARG A 167 2.36 -14.10 5.76
CA ARG A 167 3.30 -14.04 6.87
C ARG A 167 2.73 -13.14 7.95
N VAL A 168 2.75 -13.61 9.19
CA VAL A 168 2.24 -12.86 10.33
C VAL A 168 3.35 -11.95 10.83
N ILE A 169 3.09 -10.65 10.82
CA ILE A 169 3.96 -9.62 11.41
C ILE A 169 3.04 -8.72 12.25
N PRO A 170 3.11 -8.79 13.59
CA PRO A 170 2.30 -7.96 14.47
C PRO A 170 2.56 -6.47 14.23
N ILE A 171 1.53 -5.66 14.45
CA ILE A 171 1.66 -4.20 14.40
C ILE A 171 2.49 -3.75 15.60
N GLY A 172 3.57 -3.02 15.35
CA GLY A 172 4.37 -2.38 16.38
C GLY A 172 3.68 -1.13 16.93
N ILE A 173 4.06 -0.73 18.13
CA ILE A 173 3.69 0.53 18.75
C ILE A 173 4.95 1.33 19.08
N ASP A 174 4.82 2.65 19.09
CA ASP A 174 5.87 3.56 19.52
C ASP A 174 5.96 3.53 21.06
N THR A 175 7.05 2.99 21.58
CA THR A 175 7.28 2.82 23.03
C THR A 175 7.68 4.11 23.73
N ASP A 176 8.09 5.14 23.00
CA ASP A 176 8.39 6.44 23.62
C ASP A 176 7.10 7.22 23.91
N ARG A 177 5.98 6.78 23.33
CA ARG A 177 4.66 7.40 23.46
C ARG A 177 3.70 6.67 24.40
N PHE A 178 3.88 5.35 24.61
CA PHE A 178 2.97 4.48 25.39
C PHE A 178 3.76 3.63 26.39
#